data_AF-A0A7T8KKP1-F1
#
_entry.id   AF-A0A7T8KKP1-F1
#
_cell.length_a   1.000
_cell.length_b   1.000
_cell.length_c   1.000
_cell.angle_alpha   90.00
_cell.angle_beta   90.00
_cell.angle_gamma   90.00
#
_symmetry.space_group_name_H-M   'P 1'
#
loop_
_entity.id
_entity.type
_entity.pdbx_description
1 polymer ?
#
loop_
_entity_poly.entity_id
_entity_poly.type
_entity_poly.pdbx_seq_one_letter_code
_entity_poly.pdbx_strand_id
1 'polypeptide(L)'
;METPDFRSYFLIRIKLARTVNEIHGDLLSTFPDSCPGLSTLQRWHTEFDKGVFALEKKTRPGRPRETRTEENVARVKRLVEDNPRMTTRQVAAEVSLPSTTVFRLLTEDLGLRNLLSVLVPHQLSEANKTQRVKCCQDLLKLFQDHGEDFLGLIC
;
A
#
# COMPACT_ATOMS: atom_id res chain seq x y z
N MET A 1 10.66 14.22 -24.69
CA MET A 1 11.63 13.67 -25.66
C MET A 1 11.70 12.18 -25.42
N GLU A 2 11.31 11.38 -26.42
CA GLU A 2 11.46 9.94 -26.36
C GLU A 2 12.95 9.62 -26.25
N THR A 3 13.35 8.86 -25.23
CA THR A 3 14.73 8.40 -25.13
C THR A 3 14.97 7.37 -26.23
N PRO A 4 15.97 7.54 -27.12
CA PRO A 4 16.25 6.57 -28.18
C PRO A 4 16.52 5.19 -27.57
N ASP A 5 15.82 4.16 -28.06
CA ASP A 5 16.05 2.79 -27.61
C ASP A 5 17.29 2.19 -28.28
N PHE A 6 18.45 2.51 -27.71
CA PHE A 6 19.74 1.99 -28.16
C PHE A 6 19.88 0.47 -27.97
N ARG A 7 19.13 -0.13 -27.03
CA ARG A 7 19.26 -1.55 -26.70
C ARG A 7 18.59 -2.42 -27.75
N SER A 8 17.44 -1.99 -28.27
CA SER A 8 16.79 -2.62 -29.43
C SER A 8 17.64 -2.53 -30.69
N TYR A 9 18.20 -1.34 -30.99
CA TYR A 9 19.12 -1.17 -32.11
C TYR A 9 20.34 -2.10 -32.01
N PHE A 10 20.96 -2.14 -30.82
CA PHE A 10 22.12 -2.98 -30.55
C PHE A 10 21.79 -4.48 -30.74
N LEU A 11 20.63 -4.94 -30.25
CA LEU A 11 20.20 -6.33 -30.41
C LEU A 11 20.06 -6.73 -31.89
N ILE A 12 19.41 -5.90 -32.71
CA ILE A 12 19.23 -6.16 -34.14
C ILE A 12 20.59 -6.25 -34.85
N ARG A 13 21.52 -5.34 -34.54
CA ARG A 13 22.84 -5.31 -35.17
C ARG A 13 23.71 -6.51 -34.77
N ILE A 14 23.64 -6.94 -33.52
CA ILE A 14 24.31 -8.18 -33.08
C ILE A 14 23.72 -9.41 -33.79
N LYS A 15 22.40 -9.49 -33.99
CA LYS A 15 21.76 -10.57 -34.78
C LYS A 15 22.18 -10.57 -36.25
N LEU A 16 22.56 -9.42 -36.79
CA LEU A 16 23.14 -9.27 -38.13
C LEU A 16 24.67 -9.50 -38.15
N ALA A 17 25.24 -10.09 -37.08
CA ALA A 17 26.66 -10.43 -36.95
C ALA A 17 27.63 -9.23 -37.03
N ARG A 18 27.19 -8.03 -36.62
CA ARG A 18 28.07 -6.85 -36.50
C ARG A 18 28.90 -6.90 -35.22
N THR A 19 30.11 -6.35 -35.27
CA THR A 19 30.98 -6.26 -34.09
C THR A 19 30.53 -5.12 -33.16
N VAL A 20 30.78 -5.26 -31.86
CA VAL A 20 30.41 -4.22 -30.87
C VAL A 20 31.05 -2.86 -31.18
N ASN A 21 32.27 -2.86 -31.70
CA ASN A 21 33.00 -1.64 -32.04
C ASN A 21 32.39 -0.91 -33.25
N GLU A 22 31.98 -1.66 -34.29
CA GLU A 22 31.23 -1.09 -35.42
C GLU A 22 29.94 -0.44 -34.95
N ILE A 23 29.17 -1.15 -34.12
CA ILE A 23 27.89 -0.65 -33.61
C ILE A 23 28.10 0.60 -32.74
N HIS A 24 29.18 0.65 -31.94
CA HIS A 24 29.50 1.84 -31.17
C HIS A 24 29.83 3.03 -32.07
N GLY A 25 30.62 2.82 -33.14
CA GLY A 25 30.94 3.86 -34.12
C GLY A 25 29.69 4.45 -34.77
N ASP A 26 28.77 3.58 -35.21
CA ASP A 26 27.48 3.99 -35.79
C ASP A 26 26.66 4.83 -34.80
N LEU A 27 26.57 4.38 -33.53
CA LEU A 27 25.83 5.07 -32.49
C LEU A 27 26.45 6.42 -32.12
N LEU A 28 27.78 6.49 -32.05
CA LEU A 28 28.50 7.71 -31.74
C LEU A 28 28.38 8.74 -32.86
N SER A 29 28.42 8.29 -34.12
CA SER A 29 28.22 9.16 -35.28
C SER A 29 26.79 9.70 -35.38
N THR A 30 25.80 8.93 -34.94
CA THR A 30 24.38 9.30 -35.06
C THR A 30 23.86 10.08 -33.85
N PHE A 31 24.35 9.73 -32.65
CA PHE A 31 23.87 10.27 -31.36
C PHE A 31 25.03 10.58 -30.41
N PRO A 32 25.88 11.58 -30.70
CA PRO A 32 27.09 11.84 -29.92
C PRO A 32 26.80 12.16 -28.44
N ASP A 33 25.75 12.92 -28.15
CA ASP A 33 25.43 13.36 -26.77
C ASP A 33 24.73 12.30 -25.92
N SER A 34 24.17 11.26 -26.56
CA SER A 34 23.36 10.21 -25.89
C SER A 34 23.92 8.81 -26.09
N CYS A 35 25.08 8.68 -26.76
CA CYS A 35 25.67 7.39 -27.09
C CYS A 35 26.00 6.61 -25.80
N PRO A 36 25.53 5.36 -25.67
CA PRO A 36 26.00 4.47 -24.62
C PRO A 36 27.52 4.27 -24.73
N GLY A 37 28.21 4.25 -23.59
CA GLY A 37 29.63 3.94 -23.59
C GLY A 37 29.92 2.50 -24.00
N LEU A 38 31.10 2.25 -24.55
CA LEU A 38 31.54 0.92 -25.02
C LEU A 38 31.36 -0.19 -23.96
N SER A 39 31.64 0.11 -22.69
CA SER A 39 31.45 -0.83 -21.57
C SER A 39 29.98 -1.25 -21.37
N THR A 40 29.03 -0.36 -21.67
CA THR A 40 27.60 -0.66 -21.62
C THR A 40 27.20 -1.60 -22.74
N LEU A 41 27.71 -1.39 -23.95
CA LEU A 41 27.45 -2.26 -25.10
C LEU A 41 28.04 -3.66 -24.89
N GLN A 42 29.25 -3.76 -24.33
CA GLN A 42 29.86 -5.04 -23.95
C GLN A 42 29.03 -5.79 -22.90
N ARG A 43 28.48 -5.08 -21.91
CA ARG A 43 27.57 -5.67 -20.93
C ARG A 43 26.32 -6.22 -21.60
N TRP A 44 25.73 -5.46 -22.53
CA TRP A 44 24.55 -5.90 -23.28
C TRP A 44 24.84 -7.13 -24.15
N HIS A 45 26.01 -7.18 -24.79
CA HIS A 45 26.46 -8.35 -25.55
C HIS A 45 26.49 -9.60 -24.65
N THR A 46 27.14 -9.47 -23.48
CA THR A 46 27.23 -10.56 -22.50
C THR A 46 25.85 -10.99 -21.97
N GLU A 47 24.94 -10.05 -21.77
CA GLU A 47 23.55 -10.34 -21.36
C GLU A 47 22.78 -11.08 -22.46
N PHE A 48 22.97 -10.71 -23.73
CA PHE A 48 22.33 -11.36 -24.87
C PHE A 48 22.90 -12.75 -25.16
N ASP A 49 24.20 -12.97 -24.98
CA ASP A 49 24.81 -14.31 -25.05
C ASP A 49 24.22 -15.25 -23.99
N LYS A 50 23.86 -14.69 -22.83
CA LYS A 50 23.17 -15.41 -21.75
C LYS A 50 21.66 -15.56 -21.96
N GLY A 51 21.13 -15.13 -23.11
CA GLY A 51 19.70 -15.21 -23.45
C GLY A 51 18.80 -14.18 -22.77
N VAL A 52 19.36 -13.12 -22.17
CA VAL A 52 18.59 -12.07 -21.47
C VAL A 52 18.22 -10.94 -22.44
N PHE A 53 17.10 -11.09 -23.14
CA PHE A 53 16.62 -10.14 -24.16
C PHE A 53 15.73 -9.00 -23.63
N ALA A 54 15.67 -8.79 -22.31
CA ALA A 54 14.87 -7.70 -21.75
C ALA A 54 15.33 -6.35 -22.32
N LEU A 55 14.44 -5.69 -23.07
CA LEU A 55 14.68 -4.38 -23.68
C LEU A 55 14.43 -3.25 -22.69
N GLU A 56 13.50 -3.47 -21.75
CA GLU A 56 13.16 -2.51 -20.71
C GLU A 56 14.20 -2.51 -19.58
N LYS A 57 14.40 -1.32 -19.00
CA LYS A 57 15.17 -1.19 -17.75
C LYS A 57 14.41 -1.94 -16.66
N LYS A 58 15.04 -2.97 -16.09
CA LYS A 58 14.50 -3.65 -14.90
C LYS A 58 14.18 -2.61 -13.83
N THR A 59 12.99 -2.71 -13.25
CA THR A 59 12.60 -1.94 -12.06
C THR A 59 13.68 -2.15 -11.01
N ARG A 60 14.37 -1.08 -10.62
CA ARG A 60 15.37 -1.17 -9.56
C ARG A 60 14.61 -1.45 -8.27
N PRO A 61 14.89 -2.56 -7.55
CA PRO A 61 14.38 -2.67 -6.20
C PRO A 61 14.96 -1.48 -5.44
N GLY A 62 14.09 -0.60 -4.98
CA GLY A 62 14.51 0.51 -4.13
C GLY A 62 15.12 -0.01 -2.83
N ARG A 63 15.52 0.90 -1.93
CA ARG A 63 15.94 0.50 -0.59
C ARG A 63 14.81 -0.34 0.06
N PRO A 64 15.11 -1.55 0.58
CA PRO A 64 14.13 -2.34 1.31
C PRO A 64 13.54 -1.51 2.44
N ARG A 65 12.21 -1.47 2.57
CA ARG A 65 11.55 -0.85 3.72
C ARG A 65 11.61 -1.84 4.88
N GLU A 66 12.76 -1.88 5.57
CA GLU A 66 13.03 -2.79 6.69
C GLU A 66 11.93 -2.82 7.76
N THR A 67 11.19 -1.72 7.93
CA THR A 67 10.15 -1.59 8.96
C THR A 67 8.72 -1.89 8.49
N ARG A 68 8.43 -1.95 7.19
CA ARG A 68 7.08 -2.25 6.65
C ARG A 68 6.97 -3.69 6.15
N THR A 69 7.37 -4.63 6.99
CA THR A 69 7.21 -6.06 6.72
C THR A 69 5.75 -6.48 6.94
N GLU A 70 5.33 -7.57 6.29
CA GLU A 70 3.99 -8.15 6.47
C GLU A 70 3.72 -8.52 7.93
N GLU A 71 4.75 -8.95 8.67
CA GLU A 71 4.67 -9.24 10.11
C GLU A 71 4.29 -7.99 10.92
N ASN A 72 4.95 -6.86 10.67
CA ASN A 72 4.64 -5.60 11.37
C ASN A 72 3.25 -5.09 11.01
N VAL A 73 2.83 -5.24 9.75
CA VAL A 73 1.45 -4.92 9.31
C VAL A 73 0.44 -5.74 10.09
N ALA A 74 0.65 -7.06 10.19
CA ALA A 74 -0.24 -7.96 10.92
C ALA A 74 -0.31 -7.63 12.42
N ARG A 75 0.84 -7.30 13.04
CA ARG A 75 0.91 -6.93 14.46
C ARG A 75 0.19 -5.62 14.76
N VAL A 76 0.38 -4.59 13.91
CA VAL A 76 -0.37 -3.32 14.03
C VAL A 76 -1.86 -3.55 13.83
N LYS A 77 -2.26 -4.38 12.85
CA LYS A 77 -3.66 -4.69 12.59
C LYS A 77 -4.37 -5.28 13.82
N ARG A 78 -3.79 -6.31 14.44
CA ARG A 78 -4.36 -6.94 15.64
C ARG A 78 -4.55 -5.94 16.78
N LEU A 79 -3.54 -5.11 17.06
CA LEU A 79 -3.62 -4.10 18.12
C LEU A 79 -4.76 -3.10 17.92
N VAL A 80 -5.01 -2.69 16.67
CA VAL A 80 -6.08 -1.76 16.35
C VAL A 80 -7.45 -2.43 16.38
N GLU A 81 -7.54 -3.70 15.97
CA GLU A 81 -8.78 -4.49 16.08
C GLU A 81 -9.17 -4.74 17.55
N ASP A 82 -8.18 -5.00 18.42
CA ASP A 82 -8.40 -5.19 19.85
C ASP A 82 -8.80 -3.89 20.56
N ASN A 83 -8.18 -2.76 20.19
CA ASN A 83 -8.53 -1.46 20.75
C ASN A 83 -8.46 -0.33 19.69
N PRO A 84 -9.61 -0.04 19.02
CA PRO A 84 -9.68 1.00 17.99
C PRO A 84 -9.41 2.42 18.48
N ARG A 85 -9.37 2.65 19.80
CA ARG A 85 -9.14 3.98 20.41
C ARG A 85 -7.66 4.27 20.66
N MET A 86 -6.75 3.32 20.38
CA MET A 86 -5.33 3.55 20.58
C MET A 86 -4.80 4.65 19.67
N THR A 87 -4.01 5.54 20.25
CA THR A 87 -3.31 6.57 19.47
C THR A 87 -2.14 5.97 18.72
N THR A 88 -1.74 6.60 17.61
CA THR A 88 -0.57 6.18 16.83
C THR A 88 0.70 6.07 17.68
N ARG A 89 0.86 6.92 18.70
CA ARG A 89 2.00 6.88 19.63
C ARG A 89 1.96 5.65 20.55
N GLN A 90 0.78 5.29 21.05
CA GLN A 90 0.61 4.09 21.87
C GLN A 90 0.88 2.83 21.05
N VAL A 91 0.32 2.76 19.83
CA VAL A 91 0.61 1.66 18.92
C VAL A 91 2.11 1.60 18.64
N ALA A 92 2.74 2.73 18.31
CA ALA A 92 4.19 2.80 18.08
C ALA A 92 5.05 2.29 19.24
N ALA A 93 4.69 2.61 20.48
CA ALA A 93 5.36 2.08 21.66
C ALA A 93 5.21 0.55 21.74
N GLU A 94 3.99 0.04 21.50
CA GLU A 94 3.68 -1.39 21.59
C GLU A 94 4.36 -2.23 20.49
N VAL A 95 4.43 -1.71 19.26
CA VAL A 95 5.16 -2.36 18.16
C VAL A 95 6.67 -2.09 18.16
N SER A 96 7.16 -1.19 19.02
CA SER A 96 8.54 -0.72 19.00
C SER A 96 8.97 -0.17 17.64
N LEU A 97 8.07 0.56 16.98
CA LEU A 97 8.29 1.18 15.67
C LEU A 97 8.22 2.70 15.75
N PRO A 98 8.90 3.44 14.86
CA PRO A 98 8.74 4.89 14.80
C PRO A 98 7.27 5.25 14.52
N SER A 99 6.74 6.26 15.22
CA SER A 99 5.36 6.71 15.06
C SER A 99 5.02 7.11 13.63
N THR A 100 6.00 7.61 12.86
CA THR A 100 5.84 7.92 11.43
C THR A 100 5.62 6.68 10.58
N THR A 101 6.29 5.58 10.91
CA THR A 101 6.10 4.29 10.22
C THR A 101 4.74 3.73 10.55
N VAL A 102 4.36 3.71 11.83
CA VAL A 102 3.02 3.25 12.25
C VAL A 102 1.91 4.06 11.61
N PHE A 103 2.06 5.39 11.51
CA PHE A 103 1.09 6.22 10.82
C PHE A 103 0.88 5.81 9.36
N ARG A 104 1.96 5.51 8.63
CA ARG A 104 1.87 5.01 7.25
C ARG A 104 1.32 3.60 7.18
N LEU A 105 1.67 2.72 8.13
CA LEU A 105 1.08 1.37 8.24
C LEU A 105 -0.44 1.45 8.38
N LEU A 106 -0.93 2.31 9.27
CA LEU A 106 -2.35 2.51 9.48
C LEU A 106 -3.06 3.08 8.23
N THR A 107 -2.47 4.08 7.58
CA THR A 107 -3.15 4.82 6.51
C THR A 107 -2.95 4.21 5.12
N GLU A 108 -1.73 3.87 4.72
CA GLU A 108 -1.42 3.39 3.37
C GLU A 108 -1.55 1.87 3.24
N ASP A 109 -1.12 1.08 4.25
CA ASP A 109 -1.14 -0.39 4.13
C ASP A 109 -2.47 -0.99 4.62
N LEU A 110 -3.02 -0.45 5.72
CA LEU A 110 -4.31 -0.90 6.28
C LEU A 110 -5.52 -0.08 5.81
N GLY A 111 -5.30 1.08 5.17
CA GLY A 111 -6.39 1.92 4.66
C GLY A 111 -7.28 2.53 5.76
N LEU A 112 -6.80 2.58 7.00
CA LEU A 112 -7.58 3.05 8.14
C LEU A 112 -7.61 4.58 8.20
N ARG A 113 -8.76 5.10 8.61
CA ARG A 113 -8.98 6.52 8.85
C ARG A 113 -9.47 6.72 10.28
N ASN A 114 -8.92 7.71 10.96
CA ASN A 114 -9.45 8.13 12.24
C ASN A 114 -10.83 8.80 12.02
N LEU A 115 -11.86 8.20 12.61
CA LEU A 115 -13.19 8.79 12.70
C LEU A 115 -13.35 9.38 14.10
N LEU A 116 -13.88 10.59 14.18
CA LEU A 116 -14.17 11.23 15.46
C LEU A 116 -15.04 10.29 16.31
N SER A 117 -14.55 9.93 17.48
CA SER A 117 -15.32 9.13 18.43
C SER A 117 -16.56 9.90 18.86
N VAL A 118 -17.74 9.31 18.69
CA VAL A 118 -19.01 9.86 19.18
C VAL A 118 -18.92 10.04 20.70
N LEU A 119 -19.26 11.25 21.19
CA LEU A 119 -19.37 11.51 22.62
C LEU A 119 -20.54 10.70 23.19
N VAL A 120 -20.27 9.83 24.15
CA VAL A 120 -21.31 9.11 24.89
C VAL A 120 -21.57 9.90 26.18
N PRO A 121 -22.74 10.55 26.35
CA PRO A 121 -22.99 11.48 27.46
C PRO A 121 -22.93 10.84 28.85
N HIS A 122 -23.23 9.54 28.94
CA HIS A 122 -23.28 8.83 30.22
C HIS A 122 -22.83 7.38 30.08
N GLN A 123 -22.00 6.93 31.03
CA GLN A 123 -21.57 5.54 31.11
C GLN A 123 -22.64 4.73 31.85
N LEU A 124 -23.44 3.96 31.10
CA LEU A 124 -24.50 3.14 31.66
C LEU A 124 -23.93 1.95 32.45
N SER A 125 -24.48 1.69 33.64
CA SER A 125 -24.27 0.43 34.37
C SER A 125 -24.90 -0.75 33.63
N GLU A 126 -24.47 -1.97 33.94
CA GLU A 126 -25.07 -3.18 33.33
C GLU A 126 -26.57 -3.30 33.63
N ALA A 127 -27.01 -2.95 34.84
CA ALA A 127 -28.43 -2.89 35.18
C ALA A 127 -29.21 -1.87 34.34
N ASN A 128 -28.61 -0.71 34.06
CA ASN A 128 -29.25 0.29 33.20
C ASN A 128 -29.33 -0.19 31.75
N LYS A 129 -28.32 -0.92 31.25
CA LYS A 129 -28.34 -1.50 29.90
C LYS A 129 -29.43 -2.55 29.76
N THR A 130 -29.53 -3.49 30.69
CA THR A 130 -30.56 -4.55 30.66
C THR A 130 -31.96 -3.96 30.75
N GLN A 131 -32.18 -3.00 31.64
CA GLN A 131 -33.46 -2.32 31.77
C GLN A 131 -33.84 -1.57 30.48
N ARG A 132 -32.88 -0.86 29.85
CA ARG A 132 -33.13 -0.17 28.58
C ARG A 132 -33.52 -1.15 27.47
N VAL A 133 -32.81 -2.27 27.34
CA VAL A 133 -33.15 -3.30 26.33
C VAL A 133 -34.56 -3.83 26.56
N LYS A 134 -34.90 -4.15 27.82
CA LYS A 134 -36.25 -4.62 28.18
C LYS A 134 -37.32 -3.60 27.81
N CYS A 135 -37.16 -2.34 28.21
CA CYS A 135 -38.09 -1.27 27.87
C CYS A 135 -38.23 -1.10 26.35
N CYS A 136 -37.14 -1.13 25.59
CA CYS A 136 -37.20 -1.06 24.13
C CYS A 136 -37.92 -2.26 23.51
N GLN A 137 -37.76 -3.47 24.06
CA GLN A 137 -38.48 -4.66 23.60
C GLN A 137 -39.98 -4.57 23.89
N ASP A 138 -40.36 -4.08 25.06
CA ASP A 138 -41.76 -3.89 25.44
C ASP A 138 -42.42 -2.82 24.55
N LEU A 139 -41.74 -1.71 24.30
CA LEU A 139 -42.18 -0.66 23.37
C LEU A 139 -42.30 -1.18 21.93
N LEU A 140 -41.37 -2.02 21.49
CA LEU A 140 -41.40 -2.61 20.15
C LEU A 140 -42.61 -3.54 19.98
N LYS A 141 -42.95 -4.33 21.00
CA LYS A 141 -44.16 -5.19 20.99
C LYS A 141 -45.44 -4.34 20.95
N LEU A 142 -45.52 -3.32 21.80
CA LEU A 142 -46.64 -2.37 21.79
C LEU A 142 -46.84 -1.73 20.40
N PHE A 143 -45.75 -1.35 19.74
CA PHE A 143 -45.81 -0.83 18.38
C PHE A 143 -46.27 -1.88 17.35
N GLN A 144 -45.84 -3.14 17.49
CA GLN A 144 -46.29 -4.22 16.62
C GLN A 144 -47.78 -4.53 16.79
N ASP A 145 -48.30 -4.44 18.01
CA ASP A 145 -49.68 -4.75 18.34
C ASP A 145 -50.64 -3.60 17.99
N HIS A 146 -50.20 -2.35 18.15
CA HIS A 146 -51.06 -1.15 18.05
C HIS A 146 -50.67 -0.16 16.95
N GLY A 147 -49.61 -0.42 16.18
CA GLY A 147 -49.17 0.48 15.10
C GLY A 147 -48.80 1.87 15.63
N GLU A 148 -49.18 2.93 14.90
CA GLU A 148 -48.88 4.32 15.29
C GLU A 148 -49.64 4.80 16.54
N ASP A 149 -50.74 4.14 16.91
CA ASP A 149 -51.57 4.50 18.06
C ASP A 149 -50.92 4.16 19.41
N PHE A 150 -49.84 3.37 19.40
CA PHE A 150 -49.13 2.95 20.62
C PHE A 150 -48.61 4.13 21.46
N LEU A 151 -48.36 5.30 20.85
CA LEU A 151 -47.91 6.51 21.57
C LEU A 151 -48.94 6.99 22.59
N GLY A 152 -50.23 6.75 22.36
CA GLY A 152 -51.30 7.10 23.30
C GLY A 152 -51.37 6.17 24.52
N LEU A 153 -50.71 5.01 24.47
CA LEU A 153 -50.71 3.99 25.53
C LEU A 153 -49.49 4.09 26.46
N ILE A 154 -48.53 4.97 26.14
CA ILE A 154 -47.27 5.14 26.89
C ILE A 154 -47.33 6.31 27.90
N CYS A 155 -48.46 7.04 27.95
CA CYS A 155 -48.71 8.15 28.88
C CYS A 155 -49.44 7.71 30.15
#